data_AF-A0A831T879-F1
#
_entry.id   AF-A0A831T879-F1
#
_cell.length_a   1.000
_cell.length_b   1.000
_cell.length_c   1.000
_cell.angle_alpha   90.00
_cell.angle_beta   90.00
_cell.angle_gamma   90.00
#
_symmetry.space_group_name_H-M   'P 1'
#
loop_
_entity.id
_entity.type
_entity.pdbx_description
1 polymer ?
#
loop_
_entity_poly.entity_id
_entity_poly.type
_entity_poly.pdbx_seq_one_letter_code
_entity_poly.pdbx_strand_id
1 'polypeptide(L)'
;MVTYSTDREALERDCQLEFFIAGGPGGQHRNKVETGVRLTHRPTGLVVTATERRSQSANREAAFKRMAEKLTAIQRVRKPRKPTAPTAQSRRRRLDEKKRKSDIKRSRMRVTGDE
;
A
#
# COMPACT_ATOMS: atom_id res chain seq x y z
N MET A 1 3.82 -6.08 20.14
CA MET A 1 3.66 -5.10 19.04
C MET A 1 3.59 -3.73 19.70
N VAL A 2 4.41 -2.76 19.27
CA VAL A 2 4.33 -1.40 19.82
C VAL A 2 3.06 -0.75 19.28
N THR A 3 2.12 -0.43 20.17
CA THR A 3 0.90 0.30 19.85
C THR A 3 1.11 1.77 20.11
N TYR A 4 0.76 2.62 19.16
CA TYR A 4 0.84 4.07 19.26
C TYR A 4 -0.57 4.62 19.45
N SER A 5 -0.77 5.49 20.44
CA SER A 5 -2.05 6.18 20.60
C SER A 5 -2.30 7.08 19.39
N THR A 6 -3.54 7.08 18.91
CA THR A 6 -4.00 7.93 17.80
C THR A 6 -4.81 9.12 18.29
N ASP A 7 -4.87 9.31 19.61
CA ASP A 7 -5.59 10.42 20.23
C ASP A 7 -4.87 11.73 19.95
N ARG A 8 -5.64 12.81 19.81
CA ARG A 8 -5.09 14.10 19.42
C ARG A 8 -4.03 14.60 20.43
N GLU A 9 -4.31 14.45 21.71
CA GLU A 9 -3.42 14.87 22.79
C GLU A 9 -2.09 14.08 22.78
N ALA A 10 -2.15 12.77 22.49
CA ALA A 10 -0.95 11.95 22.38
C ALA A 10 -0.09 12.35 21.18
N LEU A 11 -0.71 12.56 20.02
CA LEU A 11 -0.01 13.01 18.82
C LEU A 11 0.65 14.38 19.02
N GLU A 12 0.04 15.28 19.79
CA GLU A 12 0.65 16.58 20.08
C GLU A 12 1.90 16.49 20.96
N ARG A 13 2.00 15.48 21.82
CA ARG A 13 3.21 15.20 22.60
C ARG A 13 4.30 14.52 21.78
N ASP A 14 3.91 13.55 20.95
CA ASP A 14 4.85 12.66 20.26
C ASP A 14 5.31 13.18 18.89
N CYS A 15 4.59 14.13 18.30
CA CYS A 15 4.93 14.71 17.02
C CYS A 15 5.70 16.04 17.15
N GLN A 16 6.65 16.25 16.24
CA GLN A 16 7.24 17.56 15.95
C GLN A 16 6.46 18.21 14.83
N LEU A 17 6.08 19.47 15.03
CA LEU A 17 5.33 20.24 14.05
C LEU A 17 6.22 21.35 13.50
N GLU A 18 6.37 21.36 12.19
CA GLU A 18 7.11 22.37 11.44
C GLU A 18 6.16 23.08 10.48
N PHE A 19 6.35 24.39 10.34
CA PHE A 19 5.65 25.20 9.35
C PHE A 19 6.58 25.53 8.20
N PHE A 20 6.05 25.61 6.99
CA PHE A 20 6.85 25.95 5.81
C PHE A 20 5.99 26.58 4.71
N ILE A 21 6.66 27.27 3.79
CA ILE A 21 6.02 27.84 2.60
C ILE A 21 5.78 26.73 1.58
N ALA A 22 4.52 26.50 1.24
CA ALA A 22 4.14 25.48 0.27
C ALA A 22 4.46 25.94 -1.16
N GLY A 23 5.31 25.20 -1.88
CA GLY A 23 5.62 25.48 -3.28
C GLY A 23 4.42 25.26 -4.22
N GLY A 24 4.46 25.86 -5.41
CA GLY A 24 3.50 25.67 -6.51
C GLY A 24 2.79 26.95 -6.96
N PRO A 25 1.96 26.89 -8.01
CA PRO A 25 1.37 28.07 -8.64
C PRO A 25 0.41 28.80 -7.70
N GLY A 26 0.64 30.07 -7.43
CA GLY A 26 -0.23 30.89 -6.58
C GLY A 26 0.18 32.35 -6.53
N GLY A 27 -0.63 33.14 -5.82
CA GLY A 27 -0.35 34.56 -5.59
C GLY A 27 0.64 34.80 -4.46
N GLN A 28 0.87 36.09 -4.17
CA GLN A 28 1.80 36.54 -3.12
C GLN A 28 1.56 35.87 -1.76
N HIS A 29 0.30 35.65 -1.38
CA HIS A 29 -0.05 34.98 -0.12
C HIS A 29 0.50 33.55 -0.04
N ARG A 30 0.44 32.76 -1.12
CA ARG A 30 0.96 31.38 -1.13
C ARG A 30 2.49 31.37 -1.01
N ASN A 31 3.15 32.31 -1.69
CA ASN A 31 4.61 32.33 -1.81
C ASN A 31 5.31 32.97 -0.61
N LYS A 32 4.60 33.75 0.21
CA LYS A 32 5.17 34.44 1.38
C LYS A 32 4.73 33.87 2.72
N VAL A 33 3.55 33.24 2.80
CA VAL A 33 2.98 32.81 4.08
C VAL A 33 3.24 31.32 4.31
N GLU A 34 3.77 30.98 5.49
CA GLU A 34 4.04 29.62 5.96
C GLU A 34 2.76 28.87 6.35
N THR A 35 1.92 28.62 5.35
CA THR A 35 0.65 27.92 5.50
C THR A 35 0.81 26.40 5.53
N GLY A 36 1.91 25.87 5.00
CA GLY A 36 2.19 24.44 4.94
C GLY A 36 2.58 23.90 6.31
N VAL A 37 2.06 22.72 6.65
CA VAL A 37 2.38 22.02 7.90
C VAL A 37 3.06 20.70 7.59
N ARG A 38 4.19 20.45 8.23
CA ARG A 38 4.86 19.15 8.28
C ARG A 38 4.80 18.63 9.70
N LEU A 39 4.34 17.39 9.84
CA LEU A 39 4.21 16.71 11.12
C LEU A 39 5.07 15.46 11.08
N THR A 40 6.00 15.33 12.03
CA THR A 40 6.94 14.22 12.16
C THR A 40 6.69 13.49 13.46
N HIS A 41 6.28 12.23 13.40
CA HIS A 41 6.08 11.40 14.60
C HIS A 41 7.42 10.79 15.04
N ARG A 42 7.97 11.24 16.17
CA ARG A 42 9.32 10.87 16.63
C ARG A 42 9.48 9.35 16.83
N PRO A 43 8.53 8.64 17.45
CA PRO A 43 8.69 7.20 17.71
C PRO A 43 8.72 6.32 16.46
N THR A 44 8.00 6.69 15.40
CA THR A 44 7.91 5.87 14.16
C THR A 44 8.74 6.41 13.01
N GLY A 45 9.24 7.65 13.10
CA GLY A 45 9.89 8.33 11.98
C GLY A 45 8.94 8.71 10.84
N LEU A 46 7.62 8.60 11.02
CA LEU A 46 6.66 8.94 9.98
C LEU A 46 6.56 10.44 9.79
N VAL A 47 6.59 10.87 8.53
CA VAL A 47 6.38 12.25 8.14
C VAL A 47 5.09 12.38 7.34
N VAL A 48 4.33 13.41 7.66
CA VAL A 48 3.09 13.79 6.98
C VAL A 48 3.16 15.27 6.66
N THR A 49 2.70 15.66 5.48
CA THR A 49 2.59 17.05 5.06
C THR A 49 1.15 17.40 4.69
N ALA A 50 0.77 18.66 4.94
CA ALA A 50 -0.52 19.22 4.58
C ALA A 50 -0.35 20.66 4.07
N THR A 51 -0.76 20.88 2.82
CA THR A 51 -0.62 22.17 2.11
C THR A 51 -1.87 22.52 1.28
N GLU A 52 -3.00 21.89 1.57
CA GLU A 52 -4.18 21.92 0.71
C GLU A 52 -5.10 23.11 1.00
N ARG A 53 -5.05 23.62 2.22
CA ARG A 53 -5.91 24.71 2.69
C ARG A 53 -5.11 26.01 2.74
N ARG A 54 -5.83 27.14 2.68
CA ARG A 54 -5.23 28.48 2.75
C ARG A 54 -4.79 28.86 4.17
N SER A 55 -5.41 28.27 5.20
CA SER A 55 -5.09 28.55 6.60
C SER A 55 -4.19 27.46 7.20
N GLN A 56 -3.25 27.90 8.03
CA GLN A 56 -2.32 27.05 8.78
C GLN A 56 -3.05 26.12 9.76
N SER A 57 -4.08 26.62 10.46
CA SER A 57 -4.87 25.83 11.41
C SER A 57 -5.58 24.65 10.73
N ALA A 58 -6.20 24.87 9.57
CA ALA A 58 -6.86 23.82 8.81
C ALA A 58 -5.85 22.79 8.28
N ASN A 59 -4.66 23.24 7.84
CA ASN A 59 -3.59 22.32 7.45
C ASN A 59 -3.05 21.53 8.65
N ARG A 60 -2.99 22.13 9.84
CA ARG A 60 -2.61 21.44 11.09
C ARG A 60 -3.59 20.31 11.39
N GLU A 61 -4.89 20.59 11.40
CA GLU A 61 -5.92 19.57 11.61
C GLU A 61 -5.84 18.43 10.59
N ALA A 62 -5.67 18.76 9.31
CA ALA A 62 -5.49 17.78 8.25
C ALA A 62 -4.24 16.91 8.45
N ALA A 63 -3.12 17.51 8.88
CA ALA A 63 -1.87 16.78 9.16
C ALA A 63 -2.03 15.76 10.30
N PHE A 64 -2.67 16.15 11.40
CA PHE A 64 -2.94 15.24 12.52
C PHE A 64 -3.89 14.11 12.14
N LYS A 65 -4.96 14.40 11.39
CA LYS A 65 -5.88 13.37 10.91
C LYS A 65 -5.16 12.33 10.05
N ARG A 66 -4.33 12.79 9.10
CA ARG A 66 -3.49 11.91 8.26
C ARG A 66 -2.50 11.10 9.08
N MET A 67 -1.90 11.68 10.10
CA MET A 67 -0.96 10.97 10.98
C MET A 67 -1.67 9.85 11.72
N ALA A 68 -2.85 10.11 12.29
CA ALA A 68 -3.67 9.08 12.95
C ALA A 68 -4.05 7.94 11.99
N GLU A 69 -4.44 8.26 10.75
CA GLU A 69 -4.75 7.27 9.71
C GLU A 69 -3.52 6.41 9.36
N LYS A 70 -2.35 7.02 9.17
CA LYS A 70 -1.11 6.28 8.87
C LYS A 70 -0.69 5.38 10.04
N LEU A 71 -0.76 5.89 11.28
CA LEU A 71 -0.42 5.11 12.47
C LEU A 71 -1.38 3.93 12.65
N THR A 72 -2.69 4.14 12.42
CA THR A 72 -3.67 3.05 12.42
C THR A 72 -3.35 2.01 11.36
N ALA A 73 -3.00 2.44 10.15
CA ALA A 73 -2.67 1.54 9.05
C ALA A 73 -1.44 0.68 9.31
N ILE A 74 -0.43 1.20 10.02
CA ILE A 74 0.79 0.47 10.38
C ILE A 74 0.54 -0.51 11.53
N GLN A 75 -0.31 -0.12 12.48
CA GLN A 75 -0.70 -1.00 13.59
C GLN A 75 -1.62 -2.15 13.14
N ARG A 76 -2.28 -2.02 11.99
CA ARG A 76 -3.14 -3.08 11.44
C ARG A 76 -2.31 -4.25 10.92
N VAL A 77 -2.51 -5.42 11.53
CA VAL A 77 -1.94 -6.68 11.05
C VAL A 77 -2.51 -7.00 9.66
N ARG A 78 -1.62 -7.12 8.66
CA ARG A 78 -2.02 -7.58 7.32
C ARG A 78 -2.35 -9.07 7.39
N LYS A 79 -3.55 -9.43 6.96
CA LYS A 79 -3.93 -10.84 6.83
C LYS A 79 -3.00 -11.51 5.80
N PRO A 80 -2.37 -12.65 6.12
CA PRO A 80 -1.52 -13.34 5.16
C PRO A 80 -2.33 -13.74 3.93
N ARG A 81 -1.73 -13.56 2.74
CA ARG A 81 -2.34 -14.01 1.49
C ARG A 81 -2.42 -15.53 1.52
N LYS A 82 -3.64 -16.07 1.41
CA LYS A 82 -3.83 -17.51 1.17
C LYS A 82 -3.60 -17.78 -0.32
N PRO A 83 -2.64 -18.64 -0.70
CA PRO A 83 -2.42 -18.97 -2.11
C PRO A 83 -3.68 -19.67 -2.67
N THR A 84 -4.05 -19.29 -3.89
CA THR A 84 -5.15 -19.91 -4.61
C THR A 84 -4.67 -21.18 -5.32
N ALA A 85 -5.44 -22.26 -5.22
CA ALA A 85 -5.18 -23.47 -6.00
C ALA A 85 -5.40 -23.23 -7.52
N PRO A 86 -4.78 -24.04 -8.41
CA PRO A 86 -5.07 -23.99 -9.84
C PRO A 86 -6.56 -24.21 -10.13
N THR A 87 -7.09 -23.49 -11.12
CA THR A 87 -8.50 -23.59 -11.51
C THR A 87 -8.83 -24.99 -12.01
N ALA A 88 -10.11 -25.39 -11.91
CA ALA A 88 -10.57 -26.69 -12.42
C ALA A 88 -10.29 -26.84 -13.93
N GLN A 89 -10.48 -25.77 -14.71
CA GLN A 89 -10.18 -25.75 -16.14
C GLN A 89 -8.69 -25.95 -16.42
N SER A 90 -7.80 -25.32 -15.64
CA SER A 90 -6.35 -25.51 -15.76
C SER A 90 -5.95 -26.97 -15.50
N ARG A 91 -6.53 -27.59 -14.46
CA ARG A 91 -6.33 -29.02 -14.16
C ARG A 91 -6.81 -29.91 -15.31
N ARG A 92 -7.99 -29.61 -15.88
CA ARG A 92 -8.56 -30.35 -17.01
C ARG A 92 -7.68 -30.25 -18.26
N ARG A 93 -7.27 -29.03 -18.65
CA ARG A 93 -6.38 -28.79 -19.80
C ARG A 93 -5.08 -29.58 -19.69
N ARG A 94 -4.50 -29.68 -18.48
CA ARG A 94 -3.27 -30.48 -18.24
C ARG A 94 -3.49 -31.97 -18.47
N LEU A 95 -4.63 -32.51 -18.04
CA LEU A 95 -4.98 -33.92 -18.27
C LEU A 95 -5.23 -34.20 -19.76
N ASP A 96 -5.98 -33.33 -20.42
CA ASP A 96 -6.29 -33.45 -21.85
C ASP A 96 -5.00 -33.39 -22.69
N GLU A 97 -4.09 -32.48 -22.37
CA GLU A 97 -2.80 -32.37 -23.05
C GLU A 97 -1.91 -33.59 -22.80
N LYS A 98 -1.90 -34.14 -21.57
CA LYS A 98 -1.20 -35.39 -21.25
C LYS A 98 -1.75 -36.55 -22.06
N LYS A 99 -3.08 -36.68 -22.16
CA LYS A 99 -3.75 -37.71 -22.96
C LYS A 99 -3.40 -37.58 -24.43
N ARG A 100 -3.55 -36.38 -25.01
CA ARG A 100 -3.19 -36.10 -26.41
C ARG A 100 -1.74 -36.47 -26.73
N LYS A 101 -0.79 -36.12 -25.86
CA LYS A 101 0.63 -36.48 -26.06
C LYS A 101 0.85 -38.00 -25.99
N SER A 102 0.16 -38.71 -25.10
CA SER A 102 0.21 -40.17 -25.00
C SER A 102 -0.29 -40.83 -26.29
N ASP A 103 -1.43 -40.37 -26.80
CA ASP A 103 -2.03 -40.90 -28.03
C ASP A 103 -1.08 -40.70 -29.22
N ILE A 104 -0.52 -39.50 -29.37
CA ILE A 104 0.50 -39.20 -30.41
C ILE A 104 1.70 -40.14 -30.30
N LYS A 105 2.22 -40.40 -29.10
CA LYS A 105 3.37 -41.30 -28.91
C LYS A 105 3.02 -42.73 -29.29
N ARG A 106 1.83 -43.21 -28.91
CA ARG A 106 1.36 -44.57 -29.25
C ARG A 106 1.20 -44.73 -30.76
N SER A 107 0.62 -43.75 -31.44
CA SER A 107 0.50 -43.78 -32.91
C SER A 107 1.84 -43.72 -33.64
N ARG A 108 2.89 -43.19 -32.99
CA ARG A 108 4.26 -43.16 -33.53
C ARG A 108 5.12 -44.34 -33.09
N MET A 109 4.64 -45.20 -32.20
CA MET A 109 5.37 -46.42 -31.86
C MET A 109 5.42 -47.32 -33.08
N ARG A 110 6.61 -47.86 -33.32
CA ARG A 110 6.83 -48.81 -34.40
C ARG A 110 5.96 -50.04 -34.10
N VAL A 111 5.05 -50.37 -35.01
CA VAL A 111 4.29 -51.61 -34.93
C VAL A 111 5.32 -52.73 -35.12
N THR A 112 5.70 -53.40 -34.04
CA THR A 112 6.35 -54.71 -34.11
C THR A 112 5.28 -55.66 -34.65
N GLY A 113 5.29 -55.87 -35.96
CA GLY A 113 4.55 -56.96 -36.59
C GLY A 113 5.32 -58.25 -36.34
N ASP A 114 4.63 -59.24 -35.79
CA ASP A 114 5.06 -60.64 -35.79
C ASP A 114 5.19 -61.15 -37.25
N GLU A 115 6.19 -62.00 -37.47
CA GLU A 115 6.38 -62.82 -38.67
C GLU A 115 5.16 -63.69 -38.99
#